data_AF-A0A3D3Z1D9-F1
#
_entry.id   AF-A0A3D3Z1D9-F1
#
_cell.length_a   1.000
_cell.length_b   1.000
_cell.length_c   1.000
_cell.angle_alpha   90.00
_cell.angle_beta   90.00
_cell.angle_gamma   90.00
#
_symmetry.space_group_name_H-M   'P 1'
#
loop_
_entity.id
_entity.type
_entity.pdbx_description
1 polymer ?
#
loop_
_entity_poly.entity_id
_entity_poly.type
_entity_poly.pdbx_seq_one_letter_code
_entity_poly.pdbx_strand_id
1 'polypeptide(L)'
;MNAPFPRAEQHRCFEQQIRTQLSVRVRRQDDGTRSYLILAAVLQEWAEVGLLSAQMTTIAARAKVSTATLYRLFPNRDEMHLETLALGQQLLVEAMKECPPHPNPVRDLLEMAQHYAAVLREPYFKQFSLSQTFMVRMDSSVKEQASIIAVAGYAGLIQYWQERLQILVDEGFLKPASINHMIFRLIGPIEARTLHWHHSGRGTYIPDKGWPHEIATIVEAFFEIYGTKKYETACQTLGWDWPSFAAATPSPQPEPAQAPEATLESKGLLQLESLERAVVEGPLPADFIAFVEGQLTHMLTHGSNRLDTSDRYLRIVAATLFENYRVGYEQISMAGIAKRAGVSTKTLYRTFPDDLNLYREAHSLGLAFFSAWLSRDVEAANPIKRMADYLKIAVDTYLDTRSLQVSSIQFGLLADQGRETRLHTSNFIKSYIFAFWSRRFSRLKAEGYLQGEIDWAMIHALYGPIQSLSWGHKSNLGATPKPEGSWAEACWQVAEDFFVIYGTPQFHAMREKMDWDGDQKR
;
A
#
# COMPACT_ATOMS: atom_id res chain seq x y z
N MET A 1 -14.67 -33.82 -1.38
CA MET A 1 -13.79 -34.19 -2.52
C MET A 1 -12.77 -33.07 -2.69
N ASN A 2 -11.53 -33.32 -2.28
CA ASN A 2 -10.43 -32.36 -2.36
C ASN A 2 -9.79 -32.44 -3.75
N ALA A 3 -10.43 -31.84 -4.75
CA ALA A 3 -9.76 -31.60 -6.03
C ALA A 3 -8.59 -30.62 -5.79
N PRO A 4 -7.37 -30.92 -6.27
CA PRO A 4 -6.22 -30.05 -6.10
C PRO A 4 -6.47 -28.71 -6.79
N PHE A 5 -5.98 -27.65 -6.16
CA PHE A 5 -5.99 -26.30 -6.70
C PHE A 5 -5.29 -26.25 -8.07
N PRO A 6 -5.76 -25.46 -9.05
CA PRO A 6 -4.98 -25.16 -10.25
C PRO A 6 -3.62 -24.58 -9.84
N ARG A 7 -2.54 -25.05 -10.49
CA ARG A 7 -1.17 -24.62 -10.15
C ARG A 7 -0.99 -23.13 -10.47
N ALA A 8 -0.24 -22.44 -9.62
CA ALA A 8 0.02 -20.99 -9.63
C ALA A 8 0.52 -20.40 -10.97
N GLU A 9 0.92 -21.21 -11.94
CA GLU A 9 1.38 -20.78 -13.27
C GLU A 9 0.25 -20.34 -14.23
N GLN A 10 -1.03 -20.52 -13.85
CA GLN A 10 -2.21 -20.18 -14.69
C GLN A 10 -2.85 -18.81 -14.41
N HIS A 11 -2.37 -18.01 -13.45
CA HIS A 11 -3.03 -16.77 -13.03
C HIS A 11 -2.36 -15.51 -13.59
N ARG A 12 -2.43 -15.32 -14.91
CA ARG A 12 -2.10 -14.05 -15.58
C ARG A 12 -3.38 -13.36 -16.05
N CYS A 13 -4.35 -13.21 -15.16
CA CYS A 13 -5.71 -12.80 -15.49
C CYS A 13 -5.73 -11.35 -16.02
N PHE A 14 -5.06 -10.42 -15.35
CA PHE A 14 -5.04 -9.02 -15.79
C PHE A 14 -4.21 -8.84 -17.07
N GLU A 15 -3.02 -9.46 -17.15
CA GLU A 15 -2.23 -9.48 -18.38
C GLU A 15 -2.99 -10.11 -19.55
N GLN A 16 -3.74 -11.19 -19.30
CA GLN A 16 -4.55 -11.87 -20.31
C GLN A 16 -5.70 -11.01 -20.81
N GLN A 17 -6.34 -10.20 -19.96
CA GLN A 17 -7.34 -9.23 -20.41
C GLN A 17 -6.72 -8.25 -21.42
N ILE A 18 -5.54 -7.70 -21.12
CA ILE A 18 -4.83 -6.78 -22.02
C ILE A 18 -4.47 -7.47 -23.34
N ARG A 19 -3.93 -8.70 -23.29
CA ARG A 19 -3.58 -9.49 -24.48
C ARG A 19 -4.80 -9.81 -25.35
N THR A 20 -5.95 -10.08 -24.72
CA THR A 20 -7.21 -10.34 -25.41
C THR A 20 -7.62 -9.13 -26.24
N GLN A 21 -7.58 -7.93 -25.64
CA GLN A 21 -7.86 -6.68 -26.36
C GLN A 21 -6.88 -6.44 -27.52
N LEU A 22 -5.59 -6.75 -27.32
CA LEU A 22 -4.56 -6.62 -28.36
C LEU A 22 -4.71 -7.60 -29.53
N SER A 23 -5.46 -8.68 -29.35
CA SER A 23 -5.68 -9.71 -30.38
C SER A 23 -6.84 -9.40 -31.34
N VAL A 24 -7.67 -8.40 -31.02
CA VAL A 24 -8.87 -8.06 -31.79
C VAL A 24 -8.50 -7.58 -33.20
N ARG A 25 -9.19 -8.12 -34.21
CA ARG A 25 -9.00 -7.72 -35.61
C ARG A 25 -9.77 -6.43 -35.91
N VAL A 26 -9.03 -5.36 -36.15
CA VAL A 26 -9.59 -4.03 -36.42
C VAL A 26 -9.81 -3.81 -37.92
N ARG A 27 -11.03 -3.42 -38.32
CA ARG A 27 -11.32 -2.97 -39.70
C ARG A 27 -10.85 -1.52 -39.88
N ARG A 28 -10.50 -1.13 -41.11
CA ARG A 28 -9.93 0.20 -41.40
C ARG A 28 -10.86 1.38 -41.05
N GLN A 29 -12.17 1.17 -40.96
CA GLN A 29 -13.16 2.21 -40.64
C GLN A 29 -13.66 2.19 -39.19
N ASP A 30 -13.22 1.22 -38.38
CA ASP A 30 -13.68 1.08 -37.00
C ASP A 30 -12.76 1.82 -36.04
N ASP A 31 -13.03 3.12 -35.88
CA ASP A 31 -12.25 3.99 -34.98
C ASP A 31 -12.45 3.61 -33.50
N GLY A 32 -13.63 3.11 -33.11
CA GLY A 32 -13.90 2.69 -31.72
C GLY A 32 -13.04 1.52 -31.30
N THR A 33 -13.03 0.43 -32.07
CA THR A 33 -12.16 -0.73 -31.78
C THR A 33 -10.69 -0.36 -31.86
N ARG A 34 -10.31 0.59 -32.74
CA ARG A 34 -8.94 1.10 -32.81
C ARG A 34 -8.52 1.87 -31.56
N SER A 35 -9.40 2.69 -31.00
CA SER A 35 -9.14 3.39 -29.74
C SER A 35 -8.89 2.39 -28.61
N TYR A 36 -9.74 1.38 -28.44
CA TYR A 36 -9.51 0.31 -27.45
C TYR A 36 -8.17 -0.41 -27.65
N LEU A 37 -7.79 -0.70 -28.90
CA LEU A 37 -6.50 -1.33 -29.20
C LEU A 37 -5.31 -0.44 -28.80
N ILE A 38 -5.41 0.87 -29.04
CA ILE A 38 -4.38 1.84 -28.64
C ILE A 38 -4.29 1.89 -27.11
N LEU A 39 -5.41 2.03 -26.39
CA LEU A 39 -5.43 2.07 -24.92
C LEU A 39 -4.84 0.78 -24.30
N ALA A 40 -5.17 -0.40 -24.86
CA ALA A 40 -4.56 -1.66 -24.43
C ALA A 40 -3.04 -1.70 -24.68
N ALA A 41 -2.57 -1.08 -25.78
CA ALA A 41 -1.14 -0.95 -26.05
C ALA A 41 -0.46 0.04 -25.08
N VAL A 42 -1.16 1.08 -24.61
CA VAL A 42 -0.68 1.96 -23.53
C VAL A 42 -0.53 1.17 -22.22
N LEU A 43 -1.52 0.37 -21.82
CA LEU A 43 -1.43 -0.50 -20.63
C LEU A 43 -0.24 -1.46 -20.72
N GLN A 44 0.00 -2.05 -21.90
CA GLN A 44 1.13 -2.93 -22.12
C GLN A 44 2.48 -2.18 -22.02
N GLU A 45 2.56 -0.95 -22.55
CA GLU A 45 3.75 -0.12 -22.44
C GLU A 45 4.03 0.27 -20.98
N TRP A 46 3.02 0.71 -20.23
CA TRP A 46 3.13 0.99 -18.80
C TRP A 46 3.64 -0.22 -18.02
N ALA A 47 3.11 -1.41 -18.31
CA ALA A 47 3.53 -2.64 -17.66
C ALA A 47 5.01 -2.99 -17.89
N GLU A 48 5.56 -2.58 -19.03
CA GLU A 48 6.91 -2.97 -19.42
C GLU A 48 7.98 -1.94 -19.04
N VAL A 49 7.66 -0.65 -19.14
CA VAL A 49 8.63 0.44 -18.93
C VAL A 49 8.20 1.48 -17.89
N GLY A 50 6.97 1.42 -17.39
CA GLY A 50 6.39 2.42 -16.48
C GLY A 50 5.74 3.62 -17.19
N LEU A 51 4.89 4.35 -16.48
CA LEU A 51 4.15 5.51 -17.02
C LEU A 51 5.06 6.61 -17.56
N LEU A 52 6.09 6.99 -16.79
CA LEU A 52 6.96 8.13 -17.12
C LEU A 52 7.83 7.86 -18.34
N SER A 53 8.28 6.61 -18.51
CA SER A 53 9.14 6.18 -19.62
C SER A 53 8.38 5.71 -20.87
N ALA A 54 7.05 5.67 -20.83
CA ALA A 54 6.23 5.18 -21.94
C ALA A 54 6.32 6.07 -23.20
N GLN A 55 6.56 5.46 -24.36
CA GLN A 55 6.79 6.19 -25.62
C GLN A 55 5.63 6.02 -26.63
N MET A 56 5.17 7.14 -27.21
CA MET A 56 4.06 7.14 -28.20
C MET A 56 4.38 6.32 -29.45
N THR A 57 5.64 6.30 -29.88
CA THR A 57 6.14 5.51 -31.02
C THR A 57 5.97 4.02 -30.77
N THR A 58 6.37 3.55 -29.59
CA THR A 58 6.23 2.15 -29.17
C THR A 58 4.77 1.76 -29.02
N ILE A 59 3.94 2.62 -28.42
CA ILE A 59 2.50 2.43 -28.29
C ILE A 59 1.84 2.27 -29.67
N ALA A 60 2.14 3.16 -30.62
CA ALA A 60 1.62 3.08 -31.98
C ALA A 60 2.04 1.78 -32.68
N ALA A 61 3.29 1.37 -32.52
CA ALA A 61 3.80 0.11 -33.09
C ALA A 61 3.09 -1.12 -32.52
N ARG A 62 2.87 -1.18 -31.19
CA ARG A 62 2.13 -2.26 -30.52
C ARG A 62 0.68 -2.34 -30.97
N ALA A 63 0.02 -1.19 -31.09
CA ALA A 63 -1.33 -1.09 -31.61
C ALA A 63 -1.41 -1.28 -33.14
N LYS A 64 -0.27 -1.44 -33.83
CA LYS A 64 -0.18 -1.60 -35.30
C LYS A 64 -0.85 -0.45 -36.05
N VAL A 65 -0.69 0.77 -35.55
CA VAL A 65 -1.17 2.01 -36.16
C VAL A 65 -0.01 2.96 -36.44
N SER A 66 -0.22 3.95 -37.32
CA SER A 66 0.74 5.05 -37.45
C SER A 66 0.63 6.01 -36.26
N THR A 67 1.71 6.71 -35.92
CA THR A 67 1.70 7.80 -34.93
C THR A 67 0.69 8.89 -35.30
N ALA A 68 0.55 9.21 -36.59
CA ALA A 68 -0.48 10.13 -37.08
C ALA A 68 -1.91 9.65 -36.76
N THR A 69 -2.16 8.33 -36.82
CA THR A 69 -3.47 7.78 -36.41
C THR A 69 -3.67 7.89 -34.91
N LEU A 70 -2.63 7.63 -34.12
CA LEU A 70 -2.66 7.78 -32.67
C LEU A 70 -3.02 9.22 -32.28
N TYR A 71 -2.29 10.22 -32.80
CA TYR A 71 -2.56 11.63 -32.49
C TYR A 71 -3.89 12.15 -33.06
N ARG A 72 -4.43 11.53 -34.11
CA ARG A 72 -5.77 11.86 -34.61
C ARG A 72 -6.87 11.42 -33.63
N LEU A 73 -6.72 10.22 -33.05
CA LEU A 73 -7.70 9.65 -32.11
C LEU A 73 -7.51 10.17 -30.69
N PHE A 74 -6.26 10.46 -30.32
CA PHE A 74 -5.87 10.98 -29.02
C PHE A 74 -4.95 12.19 -29.20
N PRO A 75 -5.51 13.39 -29.48
CA PRO A 75 -4.72 14.60 -29.65
C PRO A 75 -3.97 15.01 -28.38
N ASN A 76 -4.50 14.61 -27.22
CA ASN A 76 -3.94 14.92 -25.90
C ASN A 76 -3.45 13.63 -25.22
N ARG A 77 -2.18 13.63 -24.81
CA ARG A 77 -1.56 12.51 -24.07
C ARG A 77 -2.25 12.28 -22.71
N ASP A 78 -2.64 13.35 -22.04
CA ASP A 78 -3.27 13.29 -20.73
C ASP A 78 -4.66 12.64 -20.79
N GLU A 79 -5.44 12.99 -21.81
CA GLU A 79 -6.74 12.37 -22.09
C GLU A 79 -6.60 10.89 -22.42
N MET A 80 -5.61 10.53 -23.26
CA MET A 80 -5.30 9.13 -23.55
C MET A 80 -4.94 8.34 -22.29
N HIS A 81 -4.16 8.92 -21.39
CA HIS A 81 -3.79 8.28 -20.11
C HIS A 81 -5.00 8.12 -19.19
N LEU A 82 -5.91 9.09 -19.13
CA LEU A 82 -7.15 8.99 -18.38
C LEU A 82 -8.08 7.91 -18.95
N GLU A 83 -8.24 7.84 -20.28
CA GLU A 83 -9.01 6.76 -20.91
C GLU A 83 -8.35 5.38 -20.71
N THR A 84 -7.01 5.33 -20.74
CA THR A 84 -6.24 4.11 -20.44
C THR A 84 -6.47 3.66 -19.00
N LEU A 85 -6.51 4.61 -18.06
CA LEU A 85 -6.82 4.35 -16.65
C LEU A 85 -8.22 3.76 -16.50
N ALA A 86 -9.22 4.31 -17.21
CA ALA A 86 -10.59 3.81 -17.19
C ALA A 86 -10.68 2.37 -17.75
N LEU A 87 -10.01 2.10 -18.87
CA LEU A 87 -9.91 0.75 -19.43
C LEU A 87 -9.24 -0.20 -18.42
N GLY A 88 -8.12 0.18 -17.82
CA GLY A 88 -7.42 -0.65 -16.85
C GLY A 88 -8.29 -1.00 -15.63
N GLN A 89 -9.11 -0.07 -15.15
CA GLN A 89 -10.10 -0.33 -14.10
C GLN A 89 -11.17 -1.34 -14.53
N GLN A 90 -11.69 -1.22 -15.74
CA GLN A 90 -12.62 -2.19 -16.30
C GLN A 90 -12.00 -3.60 -16.38
N LEU A 91 -10.80 -3.71 -16.96
CA LEU A 91 -10.10 -4.99 -17.12
C LEU A 91 -9.74 -5.62 -15.77
N LEU A 92 -9.49 -4.82 -14.73
CA LEU A 92 -9.30 -5.32 -13.36
C LEU A 92 -10.56 -6.01 -12.84
N VAL A 93 -11.72 -5.37 -12.97
CA VAL A 93 -12.99 -5.95 -12.52
C VAL A 93 -13.32 -7.23 -13.30
N GLU A 94 -13.06 -7.24 -14.61
CA GLU A 94 -13.21 -8.44 -15.45
C GLU A 94 -12.28 -9.56 -14.98
N ALA A 95 -10.99 -9.26 -14.75
CA ALA A 95 -10.03 -10.24 -14.23
C ALA A 95 -10.45 -10.82 -12.88
N MET A 96 -11.03 -10.02 -11.97
CA MET A 96 -11.51 -10.52 -10.67
C MET A 96 -12.73 -11.44 -10.82
N LYS A 97 -13.60 -11.19 -11.80
CA LYS A 97 -14.80 -12.00 -12.08
C LYS A 97 -14.49 -13.35 -12.74
N GLU A 98 -13.26 -13.59 -13.21
CA GLU A 98 -12.85 -14.89 -13.77
C GLU A 98 -12.77 -16.01 -12.72
N CYS A 99 -12.78 -15.69 -11.42
CA CYS A 99 -12.79 -16.69 -10.37
C CYS A 99 -14.10 -17.51 -10.43
N PRO A 100 -14.05 -18.82 -10.73
CA PRO A 100 -15.24 -19.64 -10.79
C PRO A 100 -15.85 -19.78 -9.38
N PRO A 101 -17.20 -19.72 -9.24
CA PRO A 101 -17.83 -19.92 -7.96
C PRO A 101 -17.74 -21.39 -7.51
N HIS A 102 -17.55 -21.60 -6.21
CA HIS A 102 -17.52 -22.92 -5.61
C HIS A 102 -18.81 -23.20 -4.80
N PRO A 103 -19.43 -24.40 -4.90
CA PRO A 103 -20.68 -24.70 -4.17
C PRO A 103 -20.58 -24.67 -2.64
N ASN A 104 -19.40 -24.96 -2.09
CA ASN A 104 -19.13 -24.76 -0.67
C ASN A 104 -18.77 -23.29 -0.41
N PRO A 105 -19.56 -22.54 0.39
CA PRO A 105 -19.37 -21.10 0.62
C PRO A 105 -18.04 -20.73 1.31
N VAL A 106 -17.54 -21.59 2.21
CA VAL A 106 -16.24 -21.36 2.87
C VAL A 106 -15.11 -21.48 1.87
N ARG A 107 -15.20 -22.48 0.99
CA ARG A 107 -14.24 -22.67 -0.10
C ARG A 107 -14.34 -21.56 -1.14
N ASP A 108 -15.55 -21.14 -1.50
CA ASP A 108 -15.76 -20.04 -2.44
C ASP A 108 -15.02 -18.77 -2.00
N LEU A 109 -15.17 -18.38 -0.72
CA LEU A 109 -14.46 -17.22 -0.18
C LEU A 109 -12.94 -17.39 -0.18
N LEU A 110 -12.44 -18.59 0.15
CA LEU A 110 -11.01 -18.91 0.10
C LEU A 110 -10.46 -18.80 -1.33
N GLU A 111 -11.15 -19.38 -2.32
CA GLU A 111 -10.75 -19.36 -3.72
C GLU A 111 -10.76 -17.93 -4.28
N MET A 112 -11.80 -17.15 -3.93
CA MET A 112 -11.91 -15.73 -4.28
C MET A 112 -10.76 -14.90 -3.68
N ALA A 113 -10.41 -15.11 -2.41
CA ALA A 113 -9.29 -14.43 -1.77
C ALA A 113 -7.93 -14.82 -2.39
N GLN A 114 -7.75 -16.09 -2.78
CA GLN A 114 -6.55 -16.56 -3.45
C GLN A 114 -6.41 -15.99 -4.86
N HIS A 115 -7.52 -15.93 -5.60
CA HIS A 115 -7.57 -15.30 -6.92
C HIS A 115 -7.26 -13.81 -6.84
N TYR A 116 -7.86 -13.09 -5.90
CA TYR A 116 -7.58 -11.70 -5.63
C TYR A 116 -6.09 -11.46 -5.33
N ALA A 117 -5.50 -12.26 -4.43
CA ALA A 117 -4.08 -12.21 -4.16
C ALA A 117 -3.21 -12.53 -5.38
N ALA A 118 -3.65 -13.40 -6.30
CA ALA A 118 -2.94 -13.69 -7.53
C ALA A 118 -2.91 -12.47 -8.47
N VAL A 119 -4.06 -11.84 -8.72
CA VAL A 119 -4.16 -10.65 -9.56
C VAL A 119 -3.31 -9.50 -9.01
N LEU A 120 -3.38 -9.22 -7.69
CA LEU A 120 -2.59 -8.15 -7.08
C LEU A 120 -1.06 -8.36 -7.18
N ARG A 121 -0.61 -9.60 -7.39
CA ARG A 121 0.81 -9.94 -7.52
C ARG A 121 1.32 -9.84 -8.95
N GLU A 122 0.44 -9.81 -9.94
CA GLU A 122 0.80 -9.75 -11.35
C GLU A 122 1.65 -8.50 -11.64
N PRO A 123 2.78 -8.63 -12.36
CA PRO A 123 3.61 -7.48 -12.72
C PRO A 123 2.86 -6.38 -13.48
N TYR A 124 1.96 -6.77 -14.40
CA TYR A 124 1.16 -5.83 -15.19
C TYR A 124 0.21 -5.03 -14.31
N PHE A 125 -0.47 -5.70 -13.37
CA PHE A 125 -1.36 -5.02 -12.43
C PHE A 125 -0.59 -4.10 -11.48
N LYS A 126 0.55 -4.55 -10.96
CA LYS A 126 1.41 -3.72 -10.09
C LYS A 126 1.81 -2.41 -10.77
N GLN A 127 2.27 -2.48 -12.01
CA GLN A 127 2.62 -1.28 -12.78
C GLN A 127 1.41 -0.41 -13.08
N PHE A 128 0.28 -0.99 -13.49
CA PHE A 128 -0.98 -0.26 -13.65
C PHE A 128 -1.37 0.50 -12.37
N SER A 129 -1.34 -0.17 -11.22
CA SER A 129 -1.69 0.42 -9.93
C SER A 129 -0.73 1.52 -9.49
N LEU A 130 0.57 1.39 -9.82
CA LEU A 130 1.58 2.42 -9.55
C LEU A 130 1.36 3.65 -10.43
N SER A 131 1.09 3.45 -11.72
CA SER A 131 0.74 4.53 -12.66
C SER A 131 -0.51 5.28 -12.20
N GLN A 132 -1.55 4.57 -11.77
CA GLN A 132 -2.74 5.19 -11.19
C GLN A 132 -2.41 6.00 -9.94
N THR A 133 -1.70 5.40 -8.99
CA THR A 133 -1.29 6.05 -7.73
C THR A 133 -0.50 7.33 -8.01
N PHE A 134 0.35 7.30 -9.03
CA PHE A 134 1.07 8.47 -9.49
C PHE A 134 0.11 9.55 -10.01
N MET A 135 -0.76 9.20 -10.97
CA MET A 135 -1.72 10.15 -11.58
C MET A 135 -2.66 10.82 -10.57
N VAL A 136 -3.17 10.08 -9.57
CA VAL A 136 -4.07 10.67 -8.54
C VAL A 136 -3.33 11.51 -7.50
N ARG A 137 -2.00 11.47 -7.49
CA ARG A 137 -1.14 12.25 -6.57
C ARG A 137 -0.40 13.39 -7.25
N MET A 138 -0.26 13.38 -8.57
CA MET A 138 0.34 14.48 -9.32
C MET A 138 -0.40 15.79 -9.06
N ASP A 139 0.33 16.87 -8.79
CA ASP A 139 -0.26 18.21 -8.71
C ASP A 139 -0.42 18.76 -10.14
N SER A 140 -1.51 18.34 -10.79
CA SER A 140 -1.77 18.57 -12.21
C SER A 140 -3.27 18.65 -12.49
N SER A 141 -3.63 19.20 -13.65
CA SER A 141 -5.02 19.27 -14.10
C SER A 141 -5.68 17.91 -14.34
N VAL A 142 -4.92 16.80 -14.38
CA VAL A 142 -5.46 15.45 -14.58
C VAL A 142 -5.86 14.74 -13.29
N LYS A 143 -5.38 15.24 -12.13
CA LYS A 143 -5.55 14.58 -10.83
C LYS A 143 -6.99 14.30 -10.47
N GLU A 144 -7.86 15.29 -10.66
CA GLU A 144 -9.27 15.21 -10.28
C GLU A 144 -9.99 14.15 -11.11
N GLN A 145 -9.80 14.15 -12.43
CA GLN A 145 -10.38 13.17 -13.34
C GLN A 145 -9.81 11.78 -13.08
N ALA A 146 -8.50 11.65 -12.85
CA ALA A 146 -7.89 10.38 -12.48
C ALA A 146 -8.49 9.81 -11.19
N SER A 147 -8.75 10.67 -10.20
CA SER A 147 -9.37 10.27 -8.93
C SER A 147 -10.82 9.82 -9.14
N ILE A 148 -11.61 10.53 -9.96
CA ILE A 148 -12.99 10.13 -10.31
C ILE A 148 -13.00 8.74 -10.96
N ILE A 149 -12.12 8.51 -11.94
CA ILE A 149 -12.01 7.22 -12.64
C ILE A 149 -11.60 6.11 -11.68
N ALA A 150 -10.59 6.35 -10.85
CA ALA A 150 -10.10 5.39 -9.87
C ALA A 150 -11.18 5.00 -8.84
N VAL A 151 -11.93 5.99 -8.32
CA VAL A 151 -13.04 5.76 -7.39
C VAL A 151 -14.16 4.94 -8.05
N ALA A 152 -14.53 5.25 -9.29
CA ALA A 152 -15.55 4.50 -10.02
C ALA A 152 -15.14 3.04 -10.26
N GLY A 153 -13.89 2.80 -10.67
CA GLY A 153 -13.36 1.45 -10.83
C GLY A 153 -13.31 0.66 -9.52
N TYR A 154 -12.86 1.31 -8.44
CA TYR A 154 -12.83 0.71 -7.10
C TYR A 154 -14.23 0.35 -6.58
N ALA A 155 -15.25 1.17 -6.87
CA ALA A 155 -16.63 0.86 -6.50
C ALA A 155 -17.10 -0.47 -7.12
N GLY A 156 -16.74 -0.75 -8.38
CA GLY A 156 -17.05 -2.02 -9.02
C GLY A 156 -16.34 -3.23 -8.37
N LEU A 157 -15.09 -3.06 -7.93
CA LEU A 157 -14.35 -4.09 -7.19
C LEU A 157 -14.97 -4.33 -5.81
N ILE A 158 -15.35 -3.29 -5.09
CA ILE A 158 -15.96 -3.40 -3.76
C ILE A 158 -17.35 -4.02 -3.84
N GLN A 159 -18.15 -3.66 -4.85
CA GLN A 159 -19.46 -4.28 -5.06
C GLN A 159 -19.34 -5.80 -5.21
N TYR A 160 -18.34 -6.29 -5.95
CA TYR A 160 -18.09 -7.73 -6.10
C TYR A 160 -17.83 -8.43 -4.74
N TRP A 161 -17.12 -7.79 -3.82
CA TRP A 161 -16.94 -8.30 -2.45
C TRP A 161 -18.19 -8.18 -1.59
N GLN A 162 -18.90 -7.06 -1.67
CA GLN A 162 -20.13 -6.81 -0.91
C GLN A 162 -21.19 -7.87 -1.21
N GLU A 163 -21.44 -8.15 -2.49
CA GLU A 163 -22.42 -9.16 -2.92
C GLU A 163 -22.11 -10.54 -2.33
N ARG A 164 -20.83 -10.94 -2.34
CA ARG A 164 -20.40 -12.26 -1.82
C ARG A 164 -20.51 -12.37 -0.31
N LEU A 165 -20.06 -11.36 0.43
CA LEU A 165 -20.16 -11.37 1.90
C LEU A 165 -21.60 -11.24 2.38
N GLN A 166 -22.44 -10.46 1.68
CA GLN A 166 -23.85 -10.32 2.03
C GLN A 166 -24.59 -11.66 1.93
N ILE A 167 -24.33 -12.46 0.88
CA ILE A 167 -24.88 -13.82 0.76
C ILE A 167 -24.50 -14.68 1.98
N LEU A 168 -23.24 -14.63 2.43
CA LEU A 168 -22.80 -15.40 3.59
C LEU A 168 -23.47 -14.95 4.90
N VAL A 169 -23.76 -13.65 5.04
CA VAL A 169 -24.54 -13.11 6.18
C VAL A 169 -25.99 -13.56 6.10
N ASP A 170 -26.64 -13.43 4.95
CA ASP A 170 -28.05 -13.77 4.74
C ASP A 170 -28.31 -15.27 4.92
N GLU A 171 -27.37 -16.11 4.48
CA GLU A 171 -27.40 -17.55 4.72
C GLU A 171 -26.99 -17.92 6.16
N GLY A 172 -26.59 -16.95 6.99
CA GLY A 172 -26.25 -17.16 8.39
C GLY A 172 -24.92 -17.86 8.63
N PHE A 173 -24.00 -17.88 7.66
CA PHE A 173 -22.62 -18.34 7.85
C PHE A 173 -21.77 -17.29 8.58
N LEU A 174 -22.08 -16.01 8.39
CA LEU A 174 -21.45 -14.88 9.07
C LEU A 174 -22.43 -14.16 10.01
N LYS A 175 -21.92 -13.63 11.12
CA LYS A 175 -22.65 -12.75 12.04
C LYS A 175 -23.00 -11.45 11.31
N PRO A 176 -24.19 -10.86 11.51
CA PRO A 176 -24.49 -9.53 10.97
C PRO A 176 -23.52 -8.48 11.54
N ALA A 177 -22.80 -7.78 10.67
CA ALA A 177 -21.93 -6.65 11.01
C ALA A 177 -21.80 -5.71 9.78
N SER A 178 -20.99 -4.66 9.91
CA SER A 178 -20.65 -3.79 8.79
C SER A 178 -19.93 -4.59 7.69
N ILE A 179 -20.58 -4.72 6.52
CA ILE A 179 -20.00 -5.42 5.36
C ILE A 179 -18.72 -4.73 4.92
N ASN A 180 -18.67 -3.39 4.92
CA ASN A 180 -17.47 -2.66 4.54
C ASN A 180 -16.29 -3.00 5.47
N HIS A 181 -16.52 -3.03 6.78
CA HIS A 181 -15.49 -3.44 7.72
C HIS A 181 -15.04 -4.89 7.51
N MET A 182 -15.98 -5.82 7.28
CA MET A 182 -15.65 -7.21 6.94
C MET A 182 -14.75 -7.32 5.69
N ILE A 183 -15.04 -6.55 4.64
CA ILE A 183 -14.22 -6.52 3.42
C ILE A 183 -12.79 -6.14 3.77
N PHE A 184 -12.56 -5.01 4.44
CA PHE A 184 -11.21 -4.56 4.78
C PHE A 184 -10.51 -5.48 5.77
N ARG A 185 -11.25 -6.12 6.68
CA ARG A 185 -10.67 -7.14 7.56
C ARG A 185 -10.16 -8.34 6.76
N LEU A 186 -10.87 -8.75 5.71
CA LEU A 186 -10.47 -9.87 4.84
C LEU A 186 -9.34 -9.48 3.86
N ILE A 187 -9.53 -8.43 3.06
CA ILE A 187 -8.61 -8.07 1.97
C ILE A 187 -7.40 -7.28 2.47
N GLY A 188 -7.50 -6.60 3.61
CA GLY A 188 -6.46 -5.70 4.09
C GLY A 188 -5.11 -6.37 4.33
N PRO A 189 -5.05 -7.52 5.02
CA PRO A 189 -3.81 -8.28 5.17
C PRO A 189 -3.24 -8.77 3.83
N ILE A 190 -4.08 -8.98 2.81
CA ILE A 190 -3.67 -9.39 1.45
C ILE A 190 -3.04 -8.18 0.73
N GLU A 191 -3.73 -7.04 0.70
CA GLU A 191 -3.25 -5.80 0.08
C GLU A 191 -1.96 -5.29 0.76
N ALA A 192 -1.86 -5.42 2.08
CA ALA A 192 -0.66 -5.05 2.85
C ALA A 192 0.60 -5.80 2.37
N ARG A 193 0.48 -7.11 2.09
CA ARG A 193 1.58 -7.96 1.60
C ARG A 193 1.81 -7.84 0.09
N THR A 194 0.80 -7.44 -0.67
CA THR A 194 0.89 -7.36 -2.13
C THR A 194 1.12 -5.93 -2.58
N LEU A 195 0.04 -5.17 -2.71
CA LEU A 195 0.00 -3.83 -3.27
C LEU A 195 0.78 -2.83 -2.43
N HIS A 196 0.51 -2.74 -1.13
CA HIS A 196 1.12 -1.74 -0.27
C HIS A 196 2.60 -2.02 -0.02
N TRP A 197 2.98 -3.28 0.06
CA TRP A 197 4.38 -3.68 0.13
C TRP A 197 5.15 -3.16 -1.09
N HIS A 198 4.59 -3.36 -2.28
CA HIS A 198 5.14 -2.91 -3.54
C HIS A 198 5.20 -1.38 -3.63
N HIS A 199 4.09 -0.69 -3.38
CA HIS A 199 4.01 0.78 -3.42
C HIS A 199 4.88 1.47 -2.38
N SER A 200 5.21 0.79 -1.27
CA SER A 200 6.18 1.26 -0.28
C SER A 200 7.64 1.07 -0.72
N GLY A 201 7.88 0.62 -1.95
CA GLY A 201 9.21 0.36 -2.50
C GLY A 201 9.95 -0.81 -1.87
N ARG A 202 9.23 -1.76 -1.27
CA ARG A 202 9.83 -2.92 -0.57
C ARG A 202 10.14 -4.08 -1.50
N GLY A 203 9.87 -3.94 -2.80
CA GLY A 203 9.97 -4.99 -3.81
C GLY A 203 8.78 -5.95 -3.77
N THR A 204 9.02 -7.24 -4.01
CA THR A 204 7.99 -8.28 -3.92
C THR A 204 8.04 -8.96 -2.55
N TYR A 205 6.90 -9.09 -1.89
CA TYR A 205 6.76 -9.91 -0.68
C TYR A 205 6.79 -11.39 -1.03
N ILE A 206 7.56 -12.17 -0.26
CA ILE A 206 7.70 -13.61 -0.43
C ILE A 206 7.29 -14.24 0.90
N PRO A 207 6.14 -14.93 0.96
CA PRO A 207 5.71 -15.60 2.18
C PRO A 207 6.52 -16.86 2.45
N ASP A 208 6.83 -17.10 3.72
CA ASP A 208 7.66 -18.22 4.16
C ASP A 208 7.05 -19.58 3.79
N LYS A 209 5.72 -19.70 3.95
CA LYS A 209 4.96 -20.94 3.71
C LYS A 209 4.19 -20.96 2.38
N GLY A 210 4.37 -19.93 1.55
CA GLY A 210 3.66 -19.77 0.28
C GLY A 210 2.31 -19.05 0.40
N TRP A 211 1.83 -18.53 -0.73
CA TRP A 211 0.58 -17.77 -0.79
C TRP A 211 -0.67 -18.57 -0.40
N PRO A 212 -0.85 -19.86 -0.80
CA PRO A 212 -2.02 -20.63 -0.37
C PRO A 212 -2.14 -20.71 1.15
N HIS A 213 -1.01 -20.87 1.86
CA HIS A 213 -0.96 -20.88 3.32
C HIS A 213 -1.38 -19.53 3.90
N GLU A 214 -0.76 -18.42 3.46
CA GLU A 214 -1.10 -17.08 3.95
C GLU A 214 -2.58 -16.75 3.78
N ILE A 215 -3.15 -17.05 2.61
CA ILE A 215 -4.55 -16.74 2.34
C ILE A 215 -5.48 -17.63 3.17
N ALA A 216 -5.16 -18.92 3.33
CA ALA A 216 -5.90 -19.80 4.23
C ALA A 216 -5.92 -19.26 5.67
N THR A 217 -4.78 -18.83 6.21
CA THR A 217 -4.68 -18.22 7.54
C THR A 217 -5.49 -16.92 7.66
N ILE A 218 -5.49 -16.07 6.62
CA ILE A 218 -6.26 -14.83 6.61
C ILE A 218 -7.77 -15.12 6.63
N VAL A 219 -8.23 -16.07 5.81
CA VAL A 219 -9.65 -16.45 5.71
C VAL A 219 -10.11 -17.18 6.98
N GLU A 220 -9.28 -18.05 7.55
CA GLU A 220 -9.54 -18.72 8.83
C GLU A 220 -9.73 -17.68 9.95
N ALA A 221 -8.80 -16.73 10.10
CA ALA A 221 -8.91 -15.66 11.07
C ALA A 221 -10.12 -14.74 10.83
N PHE A 222 -10.59 -14.61 9.59
CA PHE A 222 -11.83 -13.89 9.28
C PHE A 222 -13.07 -14.64 9.81
N PHE A 223 -13.12 -15.97 9.65
CA PHE A 223 -14.19 -16.79 10.21
C PHE A 223 -14.11 -16.94 11.73
N GLU A 224 -12.94 -16.81 12.35
CA GLU A 224 -12.83 -16.74 13.82
C GLU A 224 -13.58 -15.53 14.39
N ILE A 225 -13.52 -14.40 13.69
CA ILE A 225 -14.21 -13.16 14.10
C ILE A 225 -15.71 -13.25 13.79
N TYR A 226 -16.06 -13.55 12.53
CA TYR A 226 -17.43 -13.40 12.03
C TYR A 226 -18.19 -14.71 11.84
N GLY A 227 -17.53 -15.87 11.86
CA GLY A 227 -18.16 -17.16 11.68
C GLY A 227 -19.23 -17.42 12.74
N THR A 228 -20.33 -18.03 12.32
CA THR A 228 -21.42 -18.45 13.21
C THR A 228 -21.30 -19.93 13.56
N LYS A 229 -22.17 -20.39 14.46
CA LYS A 229 -22.36 -21.83 14.72
C LYS A 229 -22.73 -22.64 13.47
N LYS A 230 -23.40 -22.02 12.49
CA LYS A 230 -23.70 -22.68 11.21
C LYS A 230 -22.43 -22.96 10.42
N TYR A 231 -21.51 -21.98 10.38
CA TYR A 231 -20.17 -22.16 9.80
C TYR A 231 -19.41 -23.29 10.51
N GLU A 232 -19.37 -23.30 11.85
CA GLU A 232 -18.69 -24.34 12.63
C GLU A 232 -19.25 -25.74 12.31
N THR A 233 -20.58 -25.87 12.29
CA THR A 233 -21.28 -27.12 11.98
C THR A 233 -20.98 -27.57 10.55
N ALA A 234 -20.95 -26.65 9.59
CA ALA A 234 -20.61 -26.95 8.21
C ALA A 234 -19.17 -27.43 8.07
N CYS A 235 -18.22 -26.80 8.77
CA CYS A 235 -16.82 -27.23 8.78
C CYS A 235 -16.66 -28.65 9.32
N GLN A 236 -17.32 -28.96 10.44
CA GLN A 236 -17.31 -30.31 11.02
C GLN A 236 -17.94 -31.35 10.06
N THR A 237 -19.08 -31.02 9.46
CA THR A 237 -19.82 -31.92 8.56
C THR A 237 -19.03 -32.24 7.29
N LEU A 238 -18.33 -31.23 6.74
CA LEU A 238 -17.57 -31.36 5.51
C LEU A 238 -16.14 -31.88 5.74
N GLY A 239 -15.73 -32.10 6.99
CA GLY A 239 -14.35 -32.43 7.33
C GLY A 239 -13.38 -31.33 6.89
N TRP A 240 -13.77 -30.07 7.05
CA TRP A 240 -12.96 -28.92 6.67
C TRP A 240 -11.68 -28.88 7.50
N ASP A 241 -10.54 -28.91 6.82
CA ASP A 241 -9.22 -28.94 7.43
C ASP A 241 -8.36 -27.84 6.83
N TRP A 242 -8.28 -26.69 7.50
CA TRP A 242 -7.45 -25.55 7.09
C TRP A 242 -5.99 -25.95 6.82
N PRO A 243 -5.32 -26.73 7.70
CA PRO A 243 -4.01 -27.32 7.42
C PRO A 243 -3.86 -28.00 6.06
N SER A 244 -4.88 -28.72 5.58
CA SER A 244 -4.83 -29.42 4.29
C SER A 244 -4.75 -28.49 3.08
N PHE A 245 -5.39 -27.31 3.16
CA PHE A 245 -5.31 -26.27 2.13
C PHE A 245 -4.06 -25.40 2.29
N ALA A 246 -3.58 -25.29 3.52
CA ALA A 246 -2.39 -24.56 3.90
C ALA A 246 -1.11 -25.40 3.73
N ALA A 247 -1.19 -26.58 3.10
CA ALA A 247 -0.08 -27.49 2.87
C ALA A 247 1.05 -26.73 2.19
N ALA A 248 2.11 -26.48 2.97
CA ALA A 248 3.20 -25.62 2.57
C ALA A 248 3.86 -26.20 1.32
N THR A 249 3.76 -25.47 0.21
CA THR A 249 4.77 -25.58 -0.83
C THR A 249 5.75 -24.47 -0.51
N PRO A 250 6.96 -24.78 0.00
CA PRO A 250 7.97 -23.76 0.22
C PRO A 250 8.11 -22.98 -1.08
N SER A 251 7.88 -21.66 -1.01
CA SER A 251 8.22 -20.84 -2.18
C SER A 251 9.73 -21.03 -2.39
N PRO A 252 10.21 -21.22 -3.63
CA PRO A 252 11.64 -21.18 -3.87
C PRO A 252 12.10 -19.84 -3.30
N GLN A 253 12.82 -19.89 -2.18
CA GLN A 253 13.45 -18.70 -1.68
C GLN A 253 14.38 -18.28 -2.81
N PRO A 254 14.29 -17.04 -3.31
CA PRO A 254 15.42 -16.49 -4.04
C PRO A 254 16.63 -16.79 -3.16
N GLU A 255 17.74 -17.24 -3.76
CA GLU A 255 19.02 -17.31 -3.03
C GLU A 255 19.07 -16.11 -2.10
N PRO A 256 19.40 -16.28 -0.79
CA PRO A 256 19.54 -15.14 0.07
C PRO A 256 20.56 -14.25 -0.63
N ALA A 257 20.08 -13.22 -1.32
CA ALA A 257 20.89 -12.12 -1.76
C ALA A 257 21.44 -11.70 -0.42
N GLN A 258 22.73 -12.04 -0.20
CA GLN A 258 23.42 -11.82 1.07
C GLN A 258 22.89 -10.51 1.54
N ALA A 259 22.11 -10.52 2.63
CA ALA A 259 21.46 -9.32 3.08
C ALA A 259 22.60 -8.31 3.09
N PRO A 260 22.60 -7.28 2.22
CA PRO A 260 23.62 -6.27 2.38
C PRO A 260 23.40 -5.90 3.82
N GLU A 261 24.44 -6.08 4.66
CA GLU A 261 24.41 -5.65 6.04
C GLU A 261 23.68 -4.32 6.00
N ALA A 262 22.68 -4.11 6.85
CA ALA A 262 21.94 -2.87 6.86
C ALA A 262 22.89 -1.75 7.33
N THR A 263 23.88 -1.42 6.51
CA THR A 263 24.69 -0.24 6.57
C THR A 263 23.68 0.86 6.27
N LEU A 264 23.47 1.72 7.27
CA LEU A 264 22.87 3.03 7.05
C LEU A 264 23.79 3.80 6.09
N GLU A 265 23.76 3.47 4.79
CA GLU A 265 24.57 4.16 3.79
C GLU A 265 23.94 5.50 3.42
N SER A 266 22.62 5.64 3.61
CA SER A 266 21.93 6.91 3.41
C SER A 266 22.10 7.81 4.63
N LYS A 267 22.75 8.96 4.41
CA LYS A 267 22.92 10.00 5.43
C LYS A 267 21.59 10.62 5.86
N GLY A 268 20.57 10.60 5.00
CA GLY A 268 19.21 11.00 5.37
C GLY A 268 18.62 10.17 6.52
N LEU A 269 18.90 8.86 6.56
CA LEU A 269 18.42 7.98 7.64
C LEU A 269 19.19 8.20 8.96
N LEU A 270 20.41 8.74 8.92
CA LEU A 270 21.19 9.04 10.13
C LEU A 270 20.51 10.10 11.03
N GLN A 271 19.54 10.85 10.50
CA GLN A 271 18.78 11.83 11.29
C GLN A 271 17.69 11.20 12.14
N LEU A 272 17.35 9.93 11.92
CA LEU A 272 16.19 9.28 12.56
C LEU A 272 16.24 9.35 14.08
N GLU A 273 17.35 8.99 14.71
CA GLU A 273 17.48 9.00 16.18
C GLU A 273 17.32 10.42 16.75
N SER A 274 17.85 11.43 16.06
CA SER A 274 17.66 12.83 16.45
C SER A 274 16.21 13.27 16.30
N LEU A 275 15.53 12.81 15.26
CA LEU A 275 14.12 13.12 15.00
C LEU A 275 13.21 12.42 16.01
N GLU A 276 13.48 11.16 16.35
CA GLU A 276 12.76 10.44 17.40
C GLU A 276 12.88 11.16 18.76
N ARG A 277 14.09 11.59 19.13
CA ARG A 277 14.30 12.41 20.33
C ARG A 277 13.52 13.71 20.28
N ALA A 278 13.54 14.43 19.15
CA ALA A 278 12.80 15.68 19.01
C ALA A 278 11.27 15.51 19.19
N VAL A 279 10.72 14.36 18.81
CA VAL A 279 9.29 14.04 19.01
C VAL A 279 8.98 13.74 20.49
N VAL A 280 9.93 13.17 21.24
CA VAL A 280 9.75 12.75 22.63
C VAL A 280 10.07 13.86 23.64
N GLU A 281 11.16 14.61 23.42
CA GLU A 281 11.69 15.58 24.39
C GLU A 281 11.04 16.97 24.27
N GLY A 282 10.44 17.29 23.13
CA GLY A 282 9.81 18.58 22.85
C GLY A 282 8.30 18.61 23.12
N PRO A 283 7.67 19.79 23.12
CA PRO A 283 6.21 19.88 23.07
C PRO A 283 5.71 19.19 21.80
N LEU A 284 4.74 18.30 21.95
CA LEU A 284 4.24 17.51 20.84
C LEU A 284 3.68 18.45 19.75
N PRO A 285 4.19 18.37 18.50
CA PRO A 285 3.66 19.17 17.40
C PRO A 285 2.17 18.85 17.16
N ALA A 286 1.41 19.85 16.69
CA ALA A 286 -0.03 19.72 16.46
C ALA A 286 -0.38 18.59 15.48
N ASP A 287 0.46 18.39 14.46
CA ASP A 287 0.33 17.33 13.47
C ASP A 287 1.71 16.98 12.88
N PHE A 288 1.74 15.99 11.98
CA PHE A 288 2.95 15.54 11.30
C PHE A 288 3.62 16.66 10.49
N ILE A 289 2.83 17.57 9.90
CA ILE A 289 3.36 18.63 9.06
C ILE A 289 4.01 19.72 9.89
N ALA A 290 3.41 20.10 11.01
CA ALA A 290 4.03 21.02 11.96
C ALA A 290 5.37 20.46 12.47
N PHE A 291 5.45 19.14 12.70
CA PHE A 291 6.71 18.47 13.01
C PHE A 291 7.74 18.60 11.87
N VAL A 292 7.37 18.20 10.64
CA VAL A 292 8.25 18.27 9.47
C VAL A 292 8.72 19.70 9.20
N GLU A 293 7.82 20.68 9.17
CA GLU A 293 8.17 22.08 8.90
C GLU A 293 9.09 22.66 9.98
N GLY A 294 8.82 22.35 11.25
CA GLY A 294 9.68 22.79 12.36
C GLY A 294 11.10 22.25 12.24
N GLN A 295 11.23 20.95 11.99
CA GLN A 295 12.54 20.30 11.85
C GLN A 295 13.28 20.69 10.56
N LEU A 296 12.59 20.80 9.43
CA LEU A 296 13.20 21.28 8.19
C LEU A 296 13.67 22.73 8.34
N THR A 297 12.89 23.59 8.99
CA THR A 297 13.32 24.97 9.28
C THR A 297 14.54 25.00 10.18
N HIS A 298 14.59 24.15 11.21
CA HIS A 298 15.76 24.00 12.06
C HIS A 298 17.00 23.59 11.24
N MET A 299 16.90 22.53 10.41
CA MET A 299 17.99 22.07 9.54
C MET A 299 18.45 23.12 8.53
N LEU A 300 17.55 23.99 8.04
CA LEU A 300 17.89 25.05 7.10
C LEU A 300 18.52 26.29 7.77
N THR A 301 18.27 26.51 9.06
CA THR A 301 18.70 27.72 9.78
C THR A 301 19.89 27.49 10.70
N HIS A 302 20.06 26.29 11.26
CA HIS A 302 21.15 25.98 12.17
C HIS A 302 22.36 25.43 11.43
N GLY A 303 23.42 26.25 11.38
CA GLY A 303 24.72 25.91 10.82
C GLY A 303 25.67 27.09 10.97
N SER A 304 26.37 27.18 12.10
CA SER A 304 27.30 28.26 12.43
C SER A 304 28.51 28.34 11.49
N ASN A 305 28.71 27.34 10.62
CA ASN A 305 29.81 27.33 9.67
C ASN A 305 29.38 26.85 8.27
N ARG A 306 29.16 27.80 7.35
CA ARG A 306 28.90 27.54 5.92
C ARG A 306 29.99 26.70 5.23
N LEU A 307 31.16 26.57 5.84
CA LEU A 307 32.29 25.79 5.33
C LEU A 307 32.24 24.31 5.76
N ASP A 308 31.43 23.93 6.75
CA ASP A 308 31.26 22.52 7.11
C ASP A 308 30.49 21.77 6.01
N THR A 309 31.14 20.77 5.44
CA THR A 309 30.63 19.94 4.36
C THR A 309 29.46 19.06 4.80
N SER A 310 29.43 18.61 6.06
CA SER A 310 28.34 17.77 6.58
C SER A 310 27.06 18.58 6.81
N ASP A 311 27.19 19.77 7.39
CA ASP A 311 26.11 20.75 7.52
C ASP A 311 25.56 21.18 6.14
N ARG A 312 26.44 21.39 5.15
CA ARG A 312 26.00 21.68 3.77
C ARG A 312 25.20 20.53 3.15
N TYR A 313 25.66 19.29 3.33
CA TYR A 313 24.97 18.11 2.80
C TYR A 313 23.54 18.05 3.32
N LEU A 314 23.35 18.11 4.64
CA LEU A 314 22.03 18.00 5.26
C LEU A 314 21.12 19.16 4.85
N ARG A 315 21.63 20.39 4.77
CA ARG A 315 20.85 21.55 4.27
C ARG A 315 20.34 21.35 2.85
N ILE A 316 21.16 20.80 1.96
CA ILE A 316 20.73 20.51 0.59
C ILE A 316 19.63 19.45 0.58
N VAL A 317 19.79 18.35 1.32
CA VAL A 317 18.77 17.30 1.42
C VAL A 317 17.46 17.83 2.03
N ALA A 318 17.54 18.61 3.10
CA ALA A 318 16.40 19.25 3.73
C ALA A 318 15.71 20.24 2.78
N ALA A 319 16.47 21.05 2.03
CA ALA A 319 15.93 21.95 1.02
C ALA A 319 15.21 21.20 -0.10
N THR A 320 15.74 20.06 -0.55
CA THR A 320 15.07 19.21 -1.55
C THR A 320 13.74 18.69 -1.05
N LEU A 321 13.70 18.14 0.17
CA LEU A 321 12.45 17.64 0.74
C LEU A 321 11.43 18.77 0.97
N PHE A 322 11.90 19.94 1.42
CA PHE A 322 11.04 21.12 1.59
C PHE A 322 10.49 21.60 0.25
N GLU A 323 11.33 21.70 -0.79
CA GLU A 323 10.89 22.09 -2.13
C GLU A 323 9.84 21.11 -2.67
N ASN A 324 10.11 19.80 -2.57
CA ASN A 324 9.15 18.76 -2.93
C ASN A 324 7.82 18.91 -2.18
N TYR A 325 7.86 19.15 -0.86
CA TYR A 325 6.66 19.38 -0.08
C TYR A 325 5.86 20.60 -0.55
N ARG A 326 6.54 21.64 -1.08
CA ARG A 326 5.87 22.88 -1.51
C ARG A 326 5.31 22.84 -2.93
N VAL A 327 5.99 22.18 -3.86
CA VAL A 327 5.60 22.19 -5.29
C VAL A 327 5.30 20.80 -5.87
N GLY A 328 5.64 19.74 -5.13
CA GLY A 328 5.53 18.35 -5.59
C GLY A 328 6.71 17.86 -6.40
N TYR A 329 6.83 16.54 -6.51
CA TYR A 329 7.93 15.89 -7.23
C TYR A 329 8.03 16.31 -8.69
N GLU A 330 6.89 16.44 -9.37
CA GLU A 330 6.80 16.85 -10.79
C GLU A 330 7.39 18.25 -11.07
N GLN A 331 7.27 19.16 -10.09
CA GLN A 331 7.61 20.57 -10.28
C GLN A 331 8.89 20.96 -9.53
N ILE A 332 9.55 20.01 -8.86
CA ILE A 332 10.80 20.29 -8.16
C ILE A 332 11.87 20.70 -9.17
N SER A 333 12.66 21.72 -8.84
CA SER A 333 13.72 22.21 -9.71
C SER A 333 15.03 22.39 -8.95
N MET A 334 16.15 22.07 -9.60
CA MET A 334 17.49 22.28 -9.01
C MET A 334 17.75 23.75 -8.64
N ALA A 335 17.17 24.69 -9.40
CA ALA A 335 17.24 26.12 -9.08
C ALA A 335 16.49 26.47 -7.79
N GLY A 336 15.27 25.93 -7.61
CA GLY A 336 14.48 26.09 -6.39
C GLY A 336 15.18 25.50 -5.17
N ILE A 337 15.70 24.27 -5.30
CA ILE A 337 16.48 23.59 -4.27
C ILE A 337 17.72 24.41 -3.89
N ALA A 338 18.53 24.83 -4.87
CA ALA A 338 19.75 25.59 -4.64
C ALA A 338 19.46 26.91 -3.89
N LYS A 339 18.44 27.65 -4.34
CA LYS A 339 17.98 28.88 -3.70
C LYS A 339 17.59 28.64 -2.25
N ARG A 340 16.82 27.59 -1.96
CA ARG A 340 16.36 27.26 -0.62
C ARG A 340 17.48 26.80 0.30
N ALA A 341 18.43 26.01 -0.22
CA ALA A 341 19.63 25.58 0.49
C ALA A 341 20.66 26.71 0.69
N GLY A 342 20.50 27.86 0.02
CA GLY A 342 21.47 28.96 0.05
C GLY A 342 22.79 28.62 -0.66
N VAL A 343 22.74 27.79 -1.71
CA VAL A 343 23.91 27.36 -2.50
C VAL A 343 23.69 27.60 -3.99
N SER A 344 24.73 27.40 -4.81
CA SER A 344 24.59 27.39 -6.28
C SER A 344 24.23 25.99 -6.81
N THR A 345 23.61 25.92 -7.99
CA THR A 345 23.35 24.63 -8.68
C THR A 345 24.64 23.85 -8.94
N LYS A 346 25.74 24.53 -9.28
CA LYS A 346 27.09 23.92 -9.38
C LYS A 346 27.51 23.23 -8.07
N THR A 347 27.12 23.77 -6.92
CA THR A 347 27.42 23.16 -5.62
C THR A 347 26.58 21.92 -5.37
N LEU A 348 25.32 21.88 -5.85
CA LEU A 348 24.49 20.67 -5.81
C LEU A 348 25.19 19.53 -6.54
N TYR A 349 25.57 19.74 -7.81
CA TYR A 349 26.22 18.70 -8.63
C TYR A 349 27.64 18.32 -8.19
N ARG A 350 28.31 19.17 -7.40
CA ARG A 350 29.57 18.79 -6.74
C ARG A 350 29.34 17.86 -5.54
N THR A 351 28.18 17.96 -4.90
CA THR A 351 27.83 17.21 -3.70
C THR A 351 27.10 15.91 -4.04
N PHE A 352 26.23 15.95 -5.05
CA PHE A 352 25.43 14.84 -5.56
C PHE A 352 25.76 14.64 -7.04
N PRO A 353 26.13 13.42 -7.48
CA PRO A 353 26.51 13.18 -8.87
C PRO A 353 25.41 13.51 -9.89
N ASP A 354 24.16 13.30 -9.50
CA ASP A 354 22.96 13.50 -10.33
C ASP A 354 21.74 13.81 -9.44
N ASP A 355 20.64 14.19 -10.10
CA ASP A 355 19.37 14.51 -9.46
C ASP A 355 18.79 13.29 -8.72
N LEU A 356 18.97 12.07 -9.27
CA LEU A 356 18.46 10.83 -8.70
C LEU A 356 19.07 10.54 -7.32
N ASN A 357 20.38 10.71 -7.16
CA ASN A 357 21.07 10.55 -5.88
C ASN A 357 20.59 11.57 -4.84
N LEU A 358 20.36 12.82 -5.26
CA LEU A 358 19.79 13.85 -4.39
C LEU A 358 18.35 13.49 -3.95
N TYR A 359 17.50 13.03 -4.87
CA TYR A 359 16.13 12.62 -4.56
C TYR A 359 16.08 11.38 -3.66
N ARG A 360 17.00 10.41 -3.85
CA ARG A 360 17.13 9.24 -2.95
C ARG A 360 17.43 9.65 -1.52
N GLU A 361 18.31 10.63 -1.32
CA GLU A 361 18.64 11.15 0.01
C GLU A 361 17.51 11.95 0.62
N ALA A 362 16.81 12.77 -0.17
CA ALA A 362 15.62 13.50 0.27
C ALA A 362 14.48 12.55 0.65
N HIS A 363 14.25 11.49 -0.13
CA HIS A 363 13.32 10.41 0.22
C HIS A 363 13.69 9.74 1.55
N SER A 364 14.97 9.49 1.78
CA SER A 364 15.47 8.86 3.01
C SER A 364 15.22 9.74 4.23
N LEU A 365 15.44 11.05 4.12
CA LEU A 365 15.08 12.01 5.16
C LEU A 365 13.57 12.07 5.38
N GLY A 366 12.77 12.08 4.32
CA GLY A 366 11.30 12.02 4.40
C GLY A 366 10.83 10.77 5.14
N LEU A 367 11.41 9.62 4.84
CA LEU A 367 11.15 8.37 5.54
C LEU A 367 11.52 8.45 7.02
N ALA A 368 12.66 9.07 7.35
CA ALA A 368 13.06 9.27 8.76
C ALA A 368 12.03 10.11 9.53
N PHE A 369 11.47 11.16 8.91
CA PHE A 369 10.38 11.93 9.51
C PHE A 369 9.14 11.08 9.81
N PHE A 370 8.67 10.30 8.83
CA PHE A 370 7.53 9.40 9.02
C PHE A 370 7.81 8.38 10.12
N SER A 371 8.98 7.74 10.08
CA SER A 371 9.43 6.77 11.06
C SER A 371 9.43 7.33 12.48
N ALA A 372 10.03 8.52 12.68
CA ALA A 372 10.07 9.19 13.98
C ALA A 372 8.67 9.61 14.48
N TRP A 373 7.82 10.13 13.59
CA TRP A 373 6.47 10.55 13.97
C TRP A 373 5.57 9.37 14.38
N LEU A 374 5.67 8.26 13.66
CA LEU A 374 4.88 7.07 13.94
C LEU A 374 5.44 6.30 15.15
N SER A 375 6.73 6.46 15.50
CA SER A 375 7.36 5.72 16.61
C SER A 375 6.84 6.08 17.99
N ARG A 376 6.14 7.22 18.12
CA ARG A 376 5.52 7.73 19.34
C ARG A 376 4.83 6.63 20.15
N ASP A 377 5.11 6.64 21.45
CA ASP A 377 4.43 5.75 22.38
C ASP A 377 3.05 6.32 22.74
N VAL A 378 2.14 5.44 23.12
CA VAL A 378 0.80 5.78 23.61
C VAL A 378 0.65 5.17 24.99
N GLU A 379 0.43 6.03 25.98
CA GLU A 379 0.15 5.60 27.35
C GLU A 379 -1.36 5.41 27.53
N ALA A 380 -1.82 4.17 27.30
CA ALA A 380 -3.17 3.74 27.66
C ALA A 380 -3.10 2.44 28.46
N ALA A 381 -3.79 2.38 29.60
CA ALA A 381 -3.88 1.16 30.41
C ALA A 381 -4.65 0.04 29.68
N ASN A 382 -5.70 0.43 28.96
CA ASN A 382 -6.49 -0.45 28.10
C ASN A 382 -5.69 -0.83 26.84
N PRO A 383 -5.36 -2.11 26.64
CA PRO A 383 -4.58 -2.57 25.49
C PRO A 383 -5.31 -2.40 24.15
N ILE A 384 -6.65 -2.46 24.11
CA ILE A 384 -7.44 -2.20 22.90
C ILE A 384 -7.26 -0.74 22.50
N LYS A 385 -7.53 0.17 23.44
CA LYS A 385 -7.32 1.61 23.23
C LYS A 385 -5.90 1.92 22.77
N ARG A 386 -4.89 1.31 23.41
CA ARG A 386 -3.48 1.50 23.04
C ARG A 386 -3.22 1.13 21.58
N MET A 387 -3.71 -0.03 21.12
CA MET A 387 -3.55 -0.45 19.72
C MET A 387 -4.33 0.45 18.76
N ALA A 388 -5.57 0.80 19.12
CA ALA A 388 -6.40 1.71 18.33
C ALA A 388 -5.75 3.08 18.16
N ASP A 389 -5.15 3.63 19.21
CA ASP A 389 -4.48 4.93 19.18
C ASP A 389 -3.20 4.90 18.32
N TYR A 390 -2.41 3.81 18.33
CA TYR A 390 -1.30 3.66 17.39
C TYR A 390 -1.78 3.63 15.92
N LEU A 391 -2.87 2.91 15.64
CA LEU A 391 -3.48 2.89 14.32
C LEU A 391 -3.99 4.28 13.93
N LYS A 392 -4.62 4.99 14.86
CA LYS A 392 -5.15 6.35 14.66
C LYS A 392 -4.06 7.36 14.31
N ILE A 393 -2.91 7.30 14.97
CA ILE A 393 -1.73 8.13 14.63
C ILE A 393 -1.35 7.94 13.16
N ALA A 394 -1.30 6.69 12.70
CA ALA A 394 -0.96 6.38 11.31
C ALA A 394 -2.04 6.91 10.35
N VAL A 395 -3.32 6.68 10.65
CA VAL A 395 -4.46 7.17 9.86
C VAL A 395 -4.43 8.68 9.70
N ASP A 396 -4.32 9.43 10.79
CA ASP A 396 -4.31 10.90 10.76
C ASP A 396 -3.15 11.43 9.91
N THR A 397 -2.02 10.74 9.97
CA THR A 397 -0.84 11.08 9.18
C THR A 397 -1.08 10.84 7.69
N TYR A 398 -1.67 9.71 7.30
CA TYR A 398 -1.87 9.36 5.88
C TYR A 398 -3.04 10.06 5.21
N LEU A 399 -4.05 10.46 5.96
CA LEU A 399 -5.21 11.16 5.40
C LEU A 399 -4.94 12.65 5.17
N ASP A 400 -3.93 13.21 5.83
CA ASP A 400 -3.47 14.55 5.53
C ASP A 400 -2.78 14.59 4.15
N THR A 401 -3.40 15.33 3.23
CA THR A 401 -2.90 15.49 1.85
C THR A 401 -1.50 16.12 1.83
N ARG A 402 -1.19 16.97 2.80
CA ARG A 402 0.14 17.58 2.94
C ARG A 402 1.21 16.52 3.25
N SER A 403 0.88 15.52 4.08
CA SER A 403 1.81 14.41 4.39
C SER A 403 2.11 13.59 3.15
N LEU A 404 1.10 13.34 2.31
CA LEU A 404 1.31 12.67 1.03
C LEU A 404 2.21 13.47 0.10
N GLN A 405 2.16 14.81 0.15
CA GLN A 405 3.08 15.64 -0.62
C GLN A 405 4.54 15.42 -0.18
N VAL A 406 4.80 15.32 1.14
CA VAL A 406 6.15 15.02 1.68
C VAL A 406 6.70 13.70 1.13
N SER A 407 5.85 12.67 1.00
CA SER A 407 6.23 11.35 0.48
C SER A 407 6.18 11.23 -1.05
N SER A 408 5.84 12.27 -1.80
CA SER A 408 5.67 12.17 -3.27
C SER A 408 6.95 11.78 -4.03
N ILE A 409 8.15 12.10 -3.50
CA ILE A 409 9.43 11.64 -4.07
C ILE A 409 9.48 10.11 -4.17
N GLN A 410 8.92 9.39 -3.20
CA GLN A 410 8.89 7.91 -3.21
C GLN A 410 8.26 7.38 -4.49
N PHE A 411 7.12 7.94 -4.89
CA PHE A 411 6.37 7.50 -6.07
C PHE A 411 7.02 7.97 -7.36
N GLY A 412 7.65 9.16 -7.35
CA GLY A 412 8.52 9.59 -8.44
C GLY A 412 9.66 8.62 -8.71
N LEU A 413 10.38 8.22 -7.66
CA LEU A 413 11.47 7.24 -7.75
C LEU A 413 10.98 5.87 -8.22
N LEU A 414 9.80 5.42 -7.77
CA LEU A 414 9.23 4.14 -8.20
C LEU A 414 8.76 4.18 -9.66
N ALA A 415 8.15 5.28 -10.09
CA ALA A 415 7.66 5.44 -11.46
C ALA A 415 8.80 5.54 -12.49
N ASP A 416 9.97 6.01 -12.07
CA ASP A 416 11.16 6.17 -12.93
C ASP A 416 11.99 4.88 -13.07
N GLN A 417 11.96 3.97 -12.10
CA GLN A 417 12.78 2.73 -12.09
C GLN A 417 12.29 1.61 -13.04
N GLY A 418 11.21 1.84 -13.79
CA GLY A 418 10.64 0.83 -14.70
C GLY A 418 10.21 -0.44 -13.94
N ARG A 419 10.90 -1.57 -14.19
CA ARG A 419 10.56 -2.87 -13.56
C ARG A 419 11.18 -3.09 -12.17
N GLU A 420 12.28 -2.40 -11.85
CA GLU A 420 12.86 -2.47 -10.51
C GLU A 420 12.02 -1.62 -9.56
N THR A 421 11.40 -2.25 -8.56
CA THR A 421 10.44 -1.58 -7.66
C THR A 421 10.89 -1.63 -6.21
N ARG A 422 12.20 -1.83 -6.03
CA ARG A 422 12.85 -1.87 -4.73
C ARG A 422 13.66 -0.59 -4.57
N LEU A 423 13.21 0.26 -3.66
CA LEU A 423 13.96 1.45 -3.28
C LEU A 423 15.17 1.06 -2.43
N HIS A 424 16.19 1.91 -2.42
CA HIS A 424 17.41 1.71 -1.64
C HIS A 424 17.14 1.62 -0.13
N THR A 425 16.05 2.22 0.36
CA THR A 425 15.62 2.14 1.76
C THR A 425 14.81 0.88 2.11
N SER A 426 14.59 -0.03 1.16
CA SER A 426 13.72 -1.20 1.31
C SER A 426 14.07 -2.10 2.51
N ASN A 427 15.36 -2.38 2.73
CA ASN A 427 15.77 -3.22 3.88
C ASN A 427 15.55 -2.49 5.20
N PHE A 428 15.98 -1.23 5.26
CA PHE A 428 15.79 -0.39 6.43
C PHE A 428 14.32 -0.34 6.84
N ILE A 429 13.39 -0.02 5.91
CA ILE A 429 11.98 0.16 6.27
C ILE A 429 11.32 -1.15 6.72
N LYS A 430 11.72 -2.30 6.14
CA LYS A 430 11.25 -3.62 6.60
C LYS A 430 11.68 -3.87 8.03
N SER A 431 12.97 -3.74 8.33
CA SER A 431 13.52 -3.96 9.67
C SER A 431 12.93 -2.98 10.69
N TYR A 432 12.78 -1.71 10.31
CA TYR A 432 12.25 -0.68 11.19
C TYR A 432 10.79 -0.93 11.57
N ILE A 433 9.91 -1.18 10.58
CA ILE A 433 8.49 -1.47 10.85
C ILE A 433 8.33 -2.74 11.69
N PHE A 434 9.12 -3.77 11.37
CA PHE A 434 9.09 -5.01 12.15
C PHE A 434 9.50 -4.77 13.60
N ALA A 435 10.61 -4.05 13.85
CA ALA A 435 11.05 -3.71 15.20
C ALA A 435 10.05 -2.81 15.95
N PHE A 436 9.44 -1.85 15.25
CA PHE A 436 8.42 -0.95 15.77
C PHE A 436 7.21 -1.71 16.35
N TRP A 437 6.67 -2.67 15.59
CA TRP A 437 5.54 -3.48 16.04
C TRP A 437 5.97 -4.56 17.03
N SER A 438 7.14 -5.18 16.83
CA SER A 438 7.65 -6.22 17.73
C SER A 438 7.81 -5.71 19.16
N ARG A 439 8.25 -4.46 19.34
CA ARG A 439 8.34 -3.83 20.67
C ARG A 439 6.97 -3.74 21.35
N ARG A 440 5.94 -3.31 20.60
CA ARG A 440 4.55 -3.14 21.09
C ARG A 440 3.91 -4.49 21.42
N PHE A 441 4.08 -5.48 20.56
CA PHE A 441 3.57 -6.83 20.79
C PHE A 441 4.32 -7.53 21.93
N SER A 442 5.64 -7.34 22.05
CA SER A 442 6.41 -7.88 23.18
C SER A 442 5.92 -7.34 24.51
N ARG A 443 5.53 -6.06 24.58
CA ARG A 443 4.90 -5.47 25.76
C ARG A 443 3.57 -6.15 26.08
N LEU A 444 2.68 -6.33 25.11
CA LEU A 444 1.41 -7.05 25.32
C LEU A 444 1.62 -8.51 25.76
N LYS A 445 2.65 -9.19 25.22
CA LYS A 445 3.03 -10.55 25.66
C LYS A 445 3.53 -10.56 27.10
N ALA A 446 4.36 -9.59 27.49
CA ALA A 446 4.84 -9.45 28.87
C ALA A 446 3.71 -9.14 29.86
N GLU A 447 2.68 -8.41 29.42
CA GLU A 447 1.45 -8.16 30.19
C GLU A 447 0.50 -9.39 30.23
N GLY A 448 0.82 -10.46 29.47
CA GLY A 448 0.03 -11.70 29.40
C GLY A 448 -1.20 -11.60 28.50
N TYR A 449 -1.31 -10.58 27.65
CA TYR A 449 -2.50 -10.29 26.83
C TYR A 449 -2.46 -10.80 25.40
N LEU A 450 -1.28 -11.20 24.92
CA LEU A 450 -1.08 -11.62 23.53
C LEU A 450 -0.45 -13.01 23.44
N GLN A 451 -0.94 -13.84 22.52
CA GLN A 451 -0.41 -15.16 22.18
C GLN A 451 0.11 -15.22 20.74
N GLY A 452 0.79 -16.31 20.39
CA GLY A 452 1.38 -16.53 19.05
C GLY A 452 2.79 -15.98 18.89
N GLU A 453 3.43 -16.30 17.76
CA GLU A 453 4.74 -15.77 17.38
C GLU A 453 4.61 -14.36 16.81
N ILE A 454 5.57 -13.49 17.10
CA ILE A 454 5.60 -12.14 16.53
C ILE A 454 6.23 -12.24 15.14
N ASP A 455 5.41 -12.08 14.11
CA ASP A 455 5.82 -12.16 12.72
C ASP A 455 5.09 -11.10 11.86
N TRP A 456 5.35 -11.10 10.55
CA TRP A 456 4.64 -10.22 9.62
C TRP A 456 3.15 -10.53 9.51
N ALA A 457 2.72 -11.76 9.82
CA ALA A 457 1.31 -12.10 9.76
C ALA A 457 0.51 -11.41 10.86
N MET A 458 1.03 -11.41 12.09
CA MET A 458 0.47 -10.69 13.22
C MET A 458 0.44 -9.17 12.95
N ILE A 459 1.52 -8.59 12.40
CA ILE A 459 1.56 -7.16 12.03
C ILE A 459 0.48 -6.83 10.99
N HIS A 460 0.38 -7.61 9.92
CA HIS A 460 -0.58 -7.35 8.85
C HIS A 460 -2.03 -7.65 9.25
N ALA A 461 -2.26 -8.54 10.23
CA ALA A 461 -3.59 -8.77 10.79
C ALA A 461 -4.12 -7.53 11.53
N LEU A 462 -3.26 -6.81 12.26
CA LEU A 462 -3.62 -5.56 12.93
C LEU A 462 -3.63 -4.37 11.96
N TYR A 463 -2.55 -4.18 11.20
CA TYR A 463 -2.34 -2.95 10.46
C TYR A 463 -2.94 -2.97 9.05
N GLY A 464 -3.02 -4.14 8.42
CA GLY A 464 -3.48 -4.31 7.04
C GLY A 464 -4.88 -3.74 6.78
N PRO A 465 -5.91 -4.05 7.60
CA PRO A 465 -7.25 -3.52 7.42
C PRO A 465 -7.30 -1.99 7.42
N ILE A 466 -6.63 -1.35 8.39
CA ILE A 466 -6.54 0.12 8.47
C ILE A 466 -5.73 0.69 7.32
N GLN A 467 -4.61 0.06 6.95
CA GLN A 467 -3.78 0.53 5.84
C GLN A 467 -4.58 0.57 4.53
N SER A 468 -5.36 -0.47 4.24
CA SER A 468 -6.25 -0.54 3.08
C SER A 468 -7.35 0.50 3.11
N LEU A 469 -8.06 0.60 4.23
CA LEU A 469 -9.18 1.53 4.40
C LEU A 469 -8.73 2.99 4.34
N SER A 470 -7.51 3.32 4.81
CA SER A 470 -7.00 4.69 4.87
C SER A 470 -5.99 5.01 3.75
N TRP A 471 -4.72 4.67 3.94
CA TRP A 471 -3.63 5.02 3.04
C TRP A 471 -3.80 4.40 1.65
N GLY A 472 -4.22 3.14 1.54
CA GLY A 472 -4.47 2.47 0.26
C GLY A 472 -5.53 3.20 -0.55
N HIS A 473 -6.68 3.46 0.06
CA HIS A 473 -7.77 4.22 -0.58
C HIS A 473 -7.32 5.65 -0.96
N LYS A 474 -6.68 6.38 -0.05
CA LYS A 474 -6.24 7.77 -0.31
C LYS A 474 -5.14 7.86 -1.35
N SER A 475 -4.13 6.99 -1.25
CA SER A 475 -2.97 7.00 -2.14
C SER A 475 -3.35 6.48 -3.52
N ASN A 476 -4.17 5.43 -3.62
CA ASN A 476 -4.46 4.78 -4.91
C ASN A 476 -5.65 5.42 -5.63
N LEU A 477 -6.59 6.06 -4.91
CA LEU A 477 -7.80 6.62 -5.51
C LEU A 477 -7.85 8.16 -5.47
N GLY A 478 -6.96 8.82 -4.73
CA GLY A 478 -6.98 10.28 -4.52
C GLY A 478 -8.11 10.76 -3.60
N ALA A 479 -9.08 9.92 -3.28
CA ALA A 479 -10.23 10.22 -2.44
C ALA A 479 -9.91 10.08 -0.95
N THR A 480 -10.49 10.94 -0.11
CA THR A 480 -10.41 10.76 1.35
C THR A 480 -11.51 9.82 1.82
N PRO A 481 -11.18 8.58 2.23
CA PRO A 481 -12.19 7.63 2.71
C PRO A 481 -12.88 8.17 3.97
N LYS A 482 -14.15 7.79 4.12
CA LYS A 482 -14.93 8.02 5.34
C LYS A 482 -15.44 6.67 5.85
N PRO A 483 -15.02 6.22 7.04
CA PRO A 483 -15.63 5.03 7.63
C PRO A 483 -17.11 5.29 7.95
N GLU A 484 -17.89 4.24 8.17
CA GLU A 484 -19.32 4.34 8.49
C GLU A 484 -19.59 5.12 9.79
N GLY A 485 -18.62 5.12 10.71
CA GLY A 485 -18.57 6.00 11.89
C GLY A 485 -17.38 6.95 11.83
N SER A 486 -16.57 6.94 12.89
CA SER A 486 -15.34 7.72 13.02
C SER A 486 -14.10 6.86 12.77
N TRP A 487 -12.97 7.52 12.49
CA TRP A 487 -11.68 6.84 12.42
C TRP A 487 -11.24 6.22 13.75
N ALA A 488 -11.68 6.79 14.88
CA ALA A 488 -11.43 6.23 16.19
C ALA A 488 -12.16 4.89 16.35
N GLU A 489 -13.44 4.83 15.99
CA GLU A 489 -14.24 3.59 16.02
C GLU A 489 -13.70 2.53 15.05
N ALA A 490 -13.28 2.92 13.84
CA ALA A 490 -12.67 1.99 12.89
C ALA A 490 -11.35 1.39 13.42
N CYS A 491 -10.47 2.22 13.99
CA CYS A 491 -9.22 1.74 14.59
C CYS A 491 -9.48 0.86 15.81
N TRP A 492 -10.50 1.20 16.61
CA TRP A 492 -10.95 0.39 17.74
C TRP A 492 -11.42 -0.99 17.28
N GLN A 493 -12.32 -1.05 16.30
CA GLN A 493 -12.86 -2.31 15.80
C GLN A 493 -11.75 -3.22 15.25
N VAL A 494 -10.77 -2.66 14.53
CA VAL A 494 -9.62 -3.43 14.05
C VAL A 494 -8.74 -3.94 15.20
N ALA A 495 -8.55 -3.15 16.26
CA ALA A 495 -7.83 -3.60 17.45
C ALA A 495 -8.60 -4.73 18.17
N GLU A 496 -9.93 -4.65 18.26
CA GLU A 496 -10.75 -5.72 18.82
C GLU A 496 -10.63 -7.02 18.02
N ASP A 497 -10.79 -6.94 16.70
CA ASP A 497 -10.65 -8.07 15.79
C ASP A 497 -9.26 -8.73 15.94
N PHE A 498 -8.22 -7.93 16.13
CA PHE A 498 -6.87 -8.43 16.39
C PHE A 498 -6.79 -9.24 17.70
N PHE A 499 -7.42 -8.76 18.77
CA PHE A 499 -7.45 -9.48 20.04
C PHE A 499 -8.42 -10.66 20.05
N VAL A 500 -9.37 -10.78 19.12
CA VAL A 500 -10.12 -12.03 18.93
C VAL A 500 -9.19 -13.16 18.49
N ILE A 501 -8.25 -12.86 17.58
CA ILE A 501 -7.34 -13.85 16.98
C ILE A 501 -6.15 -14.15 17.92
N TYR A 502 -5.55 -13.09 18.48
CA TYR A 502 -4.28 -13.18 19.21
C TYR A 502 -4.41 -12.87 20.69
N GLY A 503 -5.60 -12.55 21.20
CA GLY A 503 -5.82 -12.33 22.63
C GLY A 503 -5.68 -13.63 23.42
N THR A 504 -5.11 -13.54 24.62
CA THR A 504 -5.08 -14.68 25.55
C THR A 504 -6.41 -14.81 26.30
N PRO A 505 -6.71 -15.98 26.91
CA PRO A 505 -7.82 -16.08 27.85
C PRO A 505 -7.75 -15.06 28.99
N GLN A 506 -6.55 -14.71 29.45
CA GLN A 506 -6.33 -13.66 30.45
C GLN A 506 -6.78 -12.29 29.94
N PHE A 507 -6.46 -11.93 28.69
CA PHE A 507 -6.93 -10.68 28.09
C PHE A 507 -8.46 -10.61 28.11
N HIS A 508 -9.16 -11.66 27.68
CA HIS A 508 -10.63 -11.65 27.63
C HIS A 508 -11.25 -11.54 29.03
N ALA A 509 -10.71 -12.25 30.02
CA ALA A 509 -11.15 -12.12 31.41
C ALA A 509 -10.91 -10.71 31.97
N MET A 510 -9.78 -10.09 31.62
CA MET A 510 -9.46 -8.73 32.07
C MET A 510 -10.29 -7.65 31.36
N ARG A 511 -10.62 -7.83 30.08
CA ARG A 511 -11.50 -6.93 29.31
C ARG A 511 -12.85 -6.76 30.00
N GLU A 512 -13.47 -7.85 30.41
CA GLU A 512 -14.74 -7.84 31.15
C GLU A 512 -14.56 -7.24 32.55
N LYS A 513 -13.56 -7.70 33.30
CA LYS A 513 -13.31 -7.25 34.68
C LYS A 513 -13.04 -5.75 34.79
N MET A 514 -12.32 -5.18 33.82
CA MET A 514 -11.88 -3.78 33.84
C MET A 514 -12.82 -2.85 33.07
N ASP A 515 -13.90 -3.36 32.49
CA ASP A 515 -14.84 -2.62 31.63
C ASP A 515 -14.11 -1.81 30.54
N TRP A 516 -13.16 -2.44 29.84
CA TRP A 516 -12.37 -1.77 28.80
C TRP A 516 -13.21 -1.30 27.61
N ASP A 517 -14.40 -1.87 27.42
CA ASP A 517 -15.33 -1.46 26.36
C ASP A 517 -15.98 -0.09 26.68
N GLY A 518 -16.00 0.31 27.96
CA GLY A 518 -16.45 1.63 28.38
C GLY A 518 -15.58 2.78 27.83
N ASP A 519 -14.30 2.53 27.56
CA ASP A 519 -13.37 3.52 27.01
C ASP A 519 -13.68 3.87 25.54
N GLN A 520 -14.39 3.02 24.80
CA GLN A 520 -14.81 3.34 23.43
C GLN A 520 -15.81 4.51 23.39
N LYS A 521 -16.61 4.65 24.46
CA LYS A 521 -17.71 5.63 24.56
C LYS A 521 -17.27 6.98 25.15
N ARG A 522 -16.02 7.08 25.61
CA ARG A 522 -15.43 8.27 26.23
C ARG A 522 -14.44 8.92 25.27
#